data_AF-H6R939-F1
#
_entry.id   AF-H6R939-F1
#
_cell.length_a   1.000
_cell.length_b   1.000
_cell.length_c   1.000
_cell.angle_alpha   90.00
_cell.angle_beta   90.00
_cell.angle_gamma   90.00
#
_symmetry.space_group_name_H-M   'P 1'
#
loop_
_entity.id
_entity.type
_entity.pdbx_description
1 polymer ?
#
loop_
_entity_poly.entity_id
_entity_poly.type
_entity_poly.pdbx_seq_one_letter_code
_entity_poly.pdbx_strand_id
1 'polypeptide(L)'
;MCILTFVKPGIAPNLDNLRAGALANPHGHGYAIHTGTDILVGRGMNADTLIDEFAAARSRHPDGPALFHSRLATHGPRNRDNCHPFAVGGDERTVMAHNGILPANVHPKPGDLRSDTRIAAENFLPARPFGSLDSWSGRERLEQWLGTDKMVLLTVDPAYRHPAYIFNEHRGHWNEGSWYSNDSYLLAATYGYLWEFCDYCGEPDDNDLGPHCSYCGYCAECARPFPACVCPDLDGTDRYADLLDLEYT
;
A
#
# COMPACT_ATOMS: atom_id res chain seq x y z
N MET A 1 -7.65 7.50 0.45
CA MET A 1 -6.78 7.52 -0.74
C MET A 1 -5.44 6.96 -0.29
N CYS A 2 -4.85 6.01 -1.02
CA CYS A 2 -3.58 5.36 -0.64
C CYS A 2 -2.50 6.35 -0.20
N ILE A 3 -1.44 5.87 0.43
CA ILE A 3 -0.23 6.65 0.64
C ILE A 3 0.98 5.93 0.05
N LEU A 4 1.65 6.65 -0.85
CA LEU A 4 2.95 6.32 -1.41
C LEU A 4 4.00 7.26 -0.81
N THR A 5 5.07 6.66 -0.29
CA THR A 5 6.25 7.34 0.25
C THR A 5 7.47 6.96 -0.57
N PHE A 6 8.28 7.94 -0.95
CA PHE A 6 9.61 7.73 -1.52
C PHE A 6 10.68 8.22 -0.54
N VAL A 7 11.76 7.46 -0.38
CA VAL A 7 12.85 7.76 0.55
C VAL A 7 14.14 7.92 -0.25
N LYS A 8 14.81 9.08 -0.11
CA LYS A 8 16.08 9.34 -0.79
C LYS A 8 17.20 8.42 -0.30
N PRO A 9 18.22 8.15 -1.16
CA PRO A 9 19.51 7.61 -0.73
C PRO A 9 20.04 8.26 0.55
N GLY A 10 20.56 7.45 1.47
CA GLY A 10 21.15 7.88 2.74
C GLY A 10 20.15 8.31 3.81
N ILE A 11 18.84 8.37 3.49
CA ILE A 11 17.79 8.77 4.43
C ILE A 11 17.13 7.53 5.05
N ALA A 12 16.99 7.54 6.37
CA ALA A 12 16.18 6.58 7.11
C ALA A 12 14.70 6.98 7.06
N PRO A 13 13.77 6.03 6.88
CA PRO A 13 12.35 6.32 6.89
C PRO A 13 11.88 6.70 8.29
N ASN A 14 10.94 7.65 8.38
CA ASN A 14 10.23 7.93 9.62
C ASN A 14 9.17 6.84 9.84
N LEU A 15 9.45 5.90 10.76
CA LEU A 15 8.58 4.73 10.98
C LEU A 15 7.21 5.11 11.55
N ASP A 16 7.13 6.17 12.34
CA ASP A 16 5.85 6.63 12.90
C ASP A 16 4.94 7.17 11.79
N ASN A 17 5.50 7.92 10.83
CA ASN A 17 4.76 8.35 9.65
C ASN A 17 4.33 7.16 8.77
N LEU A 18 5.17 6.13 8.63
CA LEU A 18 4.79 4.93 7.88
C LEU A 18 3.64 4.17 8.57
N ARG A 19 3.70 4.00 9.90
CA ARG A 19 2.65 3.36 10.70
C ARG A 19 1.36 4.17 10.63
N ALA A 20 1.42 5.49 10.83
CA ALA A 20 0.27 6.37 10.71
C ALA A 20 -0.35 6.32 9.30
N GLY A 21 0.48 6.33 8.25
CA GLY A 21 0.03 6.15 6.88
C GLY A 21 -0.60 4.78 6.63
N ALA A 22 -0.09 3.71 7.25
CA ALA A 22 -0.68 2.37 7.18
C ALA A 22 -2.02 2.26 7.91
N LEU A 23 -2.16 2.90 9.09
CA LEU A 23 -3.43 2.98 9.81
C LEU A 23 -4.52 3.66 8.95
N ALA A 24 -4.19 4.77 8.29
CA ALA A 24 -5.12 5.44 7.39
C ALA A 24 -5.42 4.66 6.09
N ASN A 25 -4.63 3.62 5.76
CA ASN A 25 -4.68 2.89 4.50
C ASN A 25 -4.43 1.38 4.72
N PRO A 26 -5.39 0.65 5.33
CA PRO A 26 -5.14 -0.68 5.90
C PRO A 26 -5.31 -1.85 4.92
N HIS A 27 -5.55 -1.61 3.62
CA HIS A 27 -5.92 -2.66 2.66
C HIS A 27 -4.71 -3.34 1.98
N GLY A 28 -3.55 -3.34 2.63
CA GLY A 28 -2.33 -4.00 2.20
C GLY A 28 -1.16 -3.04 1.97
N HIS A 29 0.06 -3.57 2.09
CA HIS A 29 1.29 -2.78 2.17
C HIS A 29 2.39 -3.39 1.30
N GLY A 30 3.37 -2.57 0.94
CA GLY A 30 4.57 -3.04 0.30
C GLY A 30 5.67 -2.00 0.18
N TYR A 31 6.87 -2.48 -0.06
CA TYR A 31 8.06 -1.66 -0.20
C TYR A 31 8.91 -2.13 -1.38
N ALA A 32 9.75 -1.24 -1.88
CA ALA A 32 10.88 -1.60 -2.72
C ALA A 32 12.13 -0.81 -2.34
N ILE A 33 13.29 -1.46 -2.41
CA ILE A 33 14.59 -0.84 -2.15
C ILE A 33 15.53 -1.20 -3.30
N HIS A 34 16.16 -0.19 -3.89
CA HIS A 34 17.22 -0.39 -4.85
C HIS A 34 18.50 -0.83 -4.12
N THR A 35 19.00 -2.03 -4.36
CA THR A 35 20.17 -2.57 -3.62
C THR A 35 21.51 -2.19 -4.26
N GLY A 36 21.47 -1.59 -5.46
CA GLY A 36 22.63 -1.27 -6.28
C GLY A 36 22.66 -2.11 -7.56
N THR A 37 22.32 -3.40 -7.44
CA THR A 37 22.27 -4.36 -8.54
C THR A 37 20.86 -4.85 -8.85
N ASP A 38 19.99 -4.88 -7.85
CA ASP A 38 18.65 -5.45 -7.94
C ASP A 38 17.63 -4.56 -7.19
N ILE A 39 16.35 -4.87 -7.33
CA ILE A 39 15.28 -4.27 -6.54
C ILE A 39 14.75 -5.30 -5.54
N LEU A 40 14.98 -5.05 -4.24
CA LEU A 40 14.37 -5.85 -3.18
C LEU A 40 12.92 -5.42 -2.98
N VAL A 41 11.98 -6.36 -3.03
CA VAL A 41 10.53 -6.09 -2.88
C VAL A 41 9.94 -6.93 -1.76
N GLY A 42 9.19 -6.28 -0.87
CA GLY A 42 8.34 -6.95 0.13
C GLY A 42 6.89 -6.49 0.01
N ARG A 43 5.94 -7.42 0.19
CA ARG A 43 4.49 -7.17 0.13
C ARG A 43 3.76 -8.03 1.16
N GLY A 44 2.82 -7.43 1.87
CA GLY A 44 2.12 -8.11 2.96
C GLY A 44 0.85 -7.38 3.38
N MET A 45 0.02 -8.08 4.17
CA MET A 45 -1.23 -7.55 4.71
C MET A 45 -1.07 -7.01 6.14
N ASN A 46 0.00 -7.40 6.85
CA ASN A 46 0.29 -6.89 8.19
C ASN A 46 1.26 -5.71 8.09
N ALA A 47 0.80 -4.52 8.49
CA ALA A 47 1.58 -3.29 8.40
C ALA A 47 2.86 -3.34 9.23
N ASP A 48 2.77 -3.65 10.52
CA ASP A 48 3.91 -3.59 11.44
C ASP A 48 5.03 -4.56 11.03
N THR A 49 4.67 -5.80 10.72
CA THR A 49 5.63 -6.81 10.23
C THR A 49 6.38 -6.28 9.01
N LEU A 50 5.66 -5.67 8.07
CA LEU A 50 6.25 -5.21 6.82
C LEU A 50 7.05 -3.91 6.97
N ILE A 51 6.65 -3.03 7.88
CA ILE A 51 7.39 -1.80 8.23
C ILE A 51 8.71 -2.17 8.92
N ASP A 52 8.68 -3.13 9.85
CA ASP A 52 9.89 -3.60 10.53
C ASP A 52 10.83 -4.32 9.55
N GLU A 53 10.29 -5.16 8.65
CA GLU A 53 11.05 -5.77 7.56
C GLU A 53 11.68 -4.70 6.65
N PHE A 54 10.90 -3.69 6.24
CA PHE A 54 11.38 -2.58 5.43
C PHE A 54 12.50 -1.81 6.13
N ALA A 55 12.35 -1.49 7.41
CA ALA A 55 13.35 -0.78 8.20
C ALA A 55 14.67 -1.58 8.28
N ALA A 56 14.58 -2.89 8.53
CA ALA A 56 15.73 -3.78 8.59
C ALA A 56 16.40 -4.01 7.22
N ALA A 57 15.63 -4.03 6.14
CA ALA A 57 16.18 -4.07 4.79
C ALA A 57 16.83 -2.75 4.39
N ARG A 58 16.19 -1.63 4.76
CA ARG A 58 16.67 -0.29 4.47
C ARG A 58 18.01 0.01 5.16
N SER A 59 18.19 -0.43 6.41
CA SER A 59 19.46 -0.26 7.13
C SER A 59 20.63 -1.03 6.49
N ARG A 60 20.36 -2.15 5.80
CA ARG A 60 21.35 -2.91 5.03
C ARG A 60 21.67 -2.30 3.67
N HIS A 61 20.76 -1.51 3.12
CA HIS A 61 20.87 -0.87 1.80
C HIS A 61 20.56 0.63 1.91
N PRO A 62 21.33 1.41 2.68
CA PRO A 62 21.01 2.82 2.93
C PRO A 62 21.20 3.70 1.70
N ASP A 63 22.11 3.33 0.78
CA ASP A 63 22.50 4.19 -0.35
C ASP A 63 21.54 4.11 -1.54
N GLY A 64 20.62 3.14 -1.57
CA GLY A 64 19.61 3.04 -2.61
C GLY A 64 18.47 4.06 -2.45
N PRO A 65 17.76 4.45 -3.51
CA PRO A 65 16.39 4.95 -3.36
C PRO A 65 15.45 3.83 -2.90
N ALA A 66 14.39 4.20 -2.17
CA ALA A 66 13.38 3.25 -1.71
C ALA A 66 11.97 3.85 -1.79
N LEU A 67 10.95 2.99 -1.76
CA LEU A 67 9.56 3.38 -1.59
C LEU A 67 8.84 2.49 -0.60
N PHE A 68 7.79 3.02 0.01
CA PHE A 68 6.81 2.29 0.82
C PHE A 68 5.40 2.73 0.42
N HIS A 69 4.47 1.79 0.35
CA HIS A 69 3.10 2.04 -0.06
C HIS A 69 2.12 1.35 0.89
N SER A 70 1.11 2.08 1.35
CA SER A 70 -0.06 1.55 2.05
C SER A 70 -1.32 1.81 1.21
N ARG A 71 -2.06 0.73 0.94
CA ARG A 71 -3.17 0.71 -0.01
C ARG A 71 -4.49 1.01 0.70
N LEU A 72 -5.30 1.86 0.08
CA LEU A 72 -6.74 1.91 0.31
C LEU A 72 -7.46 1.44 -0.96
N ALA A 73 -7.86 0.17 -0.96
CA ALA A 73 -8.43 -0.50 -2.13
C ALA A 73 -9.67 0.22 -2.70
N THR A 74 -9.57 0.68 -3.95
CA THR A 74 -10.69 1.19 -4.78
C THR A 74 -11.12 0.18 -5.84
N HIS A 75 -10.16 -0.57 -6.40
CA HIS A 75 -10.38 -1.66 -7.36
C HIS A 75 -9.58 -2.90 -6.96
N GLY A 76 -10.17 -4.08 -7.20
CA GLY A 76 -9.57 -5.39 -6.93
C GLY A 76 -9.64 -5.80 -5.45
N PRO A 77 -9.64 -7.11 -5.14
CA PRO A 77 -9.68 -7.64 -3.79
C PRO A 77 -8.58 -7.09 -2.88
N ARG A 78 -8.88 -7.06 -1.57
CA ARG A 78 -7.96 -6.68 -0.49
C ARG A 78 -7.05 -7.87 -0.15
N ASN A 79 -6.08 -8.14 -1.02
CA ASN A 79 -5.14 -9.24 -0.85
C ASN A 79 -3.72 -8.83 -1.24
N ARG A 80 -2.77 -9.70 -0.89
CA ARG A 80 -1.34 -9.50 -1.15
C ARG A 80 -1.04 -9.27 -2.64
N ASP A 81 -1.78 -9.92 -3.52
CA ASP A 81 -1.57 -9.86 -4.96
C ASP A 81 -1.92 -8.50 -5.59
N ASN A 82 -2.66 -7.66 -4.86
CA ASN A 82 -2.97 -6.29 -5.24
C ASN A 82 -2.21 -5.25 -4.39
N CYS A 83 -1.23 -5.68 -3.60
CA CYS A 83 -0.32 -4.78 -2.91
C CYS A 83 0.78 -4.30 -3.87
N HIS A 84 0.96 -2.98 -3.95
CA HIS A 84 2.11 -2.37 -4.61
C HIS A 84 3.41 -2.71 -3.87
N PRO A 85 4.59 -2.61 -4.52
CA PRO A 85 4.79 -2.27 -5.92
C PRO A 85 4.58 -3.46 -6.89
N PHE A 86 4.46 -3.15 -8.18
CA PHE A 86 4.35 -4.13 -9.27
C PHE A 86 5.54 -4.03 -10.22
N ALA A 87 6.07 -5.19 -10.64
CA ALA A 87 7.07 -5.25 -11.70
C ALA A 87 6.47 -4.83 -13.04
N VAL A 88 7.18 -4.00 -13.80
CA VAL A 88 6.74 -3.54 -15.12
C VAL A 88 7.02 -4.63 -16.13
N GLY A 89 5.97 -5.22 -16.71
CA GLY A 89 6.08 -6.29 -17.70
C GLY A 89 6.64 -7.59 -17.15
N GLY A 90 6.56 -7.78 -15.83
CA GLY A 90 7.17 -8.91 -15.14
C GLY A 90 8.70 -8.83 -14.99
N ASP A 91 9.33 -7.75 -15.44
CA ASP A 91 10.77 -7.53 -15.26
C ASP A 91 11.04 -6.94 -13.86
N GLU A 92 11.62 -7.74 -12.97
CA GLU A 92 11.92 -7.35 -11.59
C GLU A 92 12.95 -6.24 -11.48
N ARG A 93 13.68 -5.93 -12.57
CA ARG A 93 14.60 -4.80 -12.62
C ARG A 93 13.90 -3.46 -12.53
N THR A 94 12.60 -3.39 -12.81
CA THR A 94 11.81 -2.15 -12.78
C THR A 94 10.47 -2.38 -12.08
N VAL A 95 10.23 -1.64 -11.00
CA VAL A 95 8.98 -1.72 -10.24
C VAL A 95 8.34 -0.35 -10.10
N MET A 96 7.01 -0.33 -9.99
CA MET A 96 6.26 0.91 -9.77
C MET A 96 5.23 0.79 -8.66
N ALA A 97 5.00 1.90 -7.97
CA ALA A 97 3.88 2.11 -7.07
C ALA A 97 3.11 3.38 -7.48
N HIS A 98 1.82 3.42 -7.19
CA HIS A 98 0.94 4.51 -7.62
C HIS A 98 -0.04 4.87 -6.52
N ASN A 99 -0.39 6.15 -6.45
CA ASN A 99 -1.43 6.67 -5.58
C ASN A 99 -2.48 7.42 -6.41
N GLY A 100 -3.71 6.91 -6.41
CA GLY A 100 -4.86 7.49 -7.07
C GLY A 100 -5.75 6.41 -7.70
N ILE A 101 -6.41 6.75 -8.81
CA ILE A 101 -7.16 5.84 -9.67
C ILE A 101 -6.72 6.13 -11.11
N LEU A 102 -6.02 5.19 -11.72
CA LEU A 102 -5.49 5.36 -13.07
C LEU A 102 -6.61 5.54 -14.10
N PRO A 103 -6.32 6.04 -15.32
CA PRO A 103 -7.35 6.23 -16.33
C PRO A 103 -8.06 4.94 -16.75
N ALA A 104 -9.31 5.09 -17.24
CA ALA A 104 -10.21 3.97 -17.53
C ALA A 104 -9.65 2.93 -18.52
N ASN A 105 -8.66 3.28 -19.34
CA ASN A 105 -8.03 2.34 -20.28
C ASN A 105 -7.23 1.21 -19.61
N VAL A 106 -6.98 1.31 -18.29
CA VAL A 106 -6.32 0.26 -17.49
C VAL A 106 -7.20 -0.23 -16.34
N HIS A 107 -8.50 0.10 -16.32
CA HIS A 107 -9.41 -0.43 -15.30
C HIS A 107 -9.68 -1.93 -15.51
N PRO A 108 -9.88 -2.69 -14.42
CA PRO A 108 -10.27 -4.09 -14.52
C PRO A 108 -11.63 -4.24 -15.22
N LYS A 109 -11.70 -5.20 -16.13
CA LYS A 109 -12.96 -5.63 -16.74
C LYS A 109 -13.72 -6.56 -15.78
N PRO A 110 -15.03 -6.79 -15.96
CA PRO A 110 -15.77 -7.76 -15.16
C PRO A 110 -15.06 -9.12 -15.13
N GLY A 111 -14.80 -9.63 -13.92
CA GLY A 111 -14.08 -10.89 -13.68
C GLY A 111 -12.55 -10.77 -13.57
N ASP A 112 -11.95 -9.61 -13.85
CA ASP A 112 -10.52 -9.38 -13.60
C ASP A 112 -10.30 -8.97 -12.14
N LEU A 113 -9.51 -9.75 -11.41
CA LEU A 113 -9.23 -9.55 -9.99
C LEU A 113 -8.02 -8.63 -9.73
N ARG A 114 -7.45 -8.03 -10.77
CA ARG A 114 -6.31 -7.12 -10.63
C ARG A 114 -6.78 -5.70 -10.33
N SER A 115 -5.96 -4.93 -9.62
CA SER A 115 -6.12 -3.48 -9.55
C SER A 115 -5.79 -2.83 -10.90
N ASP A 116 -6.29 -1.61 -11.10
CA ASP A 116 -5.93 -0.76 -12.24
C ASP A 116 -4.40 -0.56 -12.36
N THR A 117 -3.70 -0.36 -11.23
CA THR A 117 -2.24 -0.26 -11.23
C THR A 117 -1.58 -1.54 -11.69
N ARG A 118 -2.07 -2.70 -11.24
CA ARG A 118 -1.50 -4.00 -11.64
C ARG A 118 -1.68 -4.22 -13.14
N ILE A 119 -2.86 -3.89 -13.68
CA ILE A 119 -3.12 -3.94 -15.13
C ILE A 119 -2.18 -3.00 -15.89
N ALA A 120 -1.97 -1.78 -15.37
CA ALA A 120 -1.06 -0.82 -15.99
C ALA A 120 0.38 -1.34 -16.04
N ALA A 121 0.89 -1.88 -14.92
CA ALA A 121 2.24 -2.42 -14.81
C ALA A 121 2.45 -3.67 -15.68
N GLU A 122 1.48 -4.59 -15.69
CA GLU A 122 1.60 -5.86 -16.43
C GLU A 122 1.37 -5.71 -17.94
N ASN A 123 0.43 -4.85 -18.37
CA ASN A 123 -0.05 -4.88 -19.76
C ASN A 123 0.14 -3.57 -20.54
N PHE A 124 0.13 -2.42 -19.87
CA PHE A 124 0.10 -1.12 -20.56
C PHE A 124 1.49 -0.48 -20.67
N LEU A 125 2.17 -0.27 -19.54
CA LEU A 125 3.48 0.36 -19.50
C LEU A 125 4.60 -0.43 -20.21
N PRO A 126 4.58 -1.78 -20.27
CA PRO A 126 5.61 -2.54 -21.00
C PRO A 126 5.66 -2.24 -22.50
N ALA A 127 4.54 -1.80 -23.09
CA ALA A 127 4.48 -1.35 -24.48
C ALA A 127 5.15 0.03 -24.71
N ARG A 128 5.67 0.66 -23.65
CA ARG A 128 6.30 1.98 -23.66
C ARG A 128 5.44 3.04 -24.37
N PRO A 129 4.15 3.20 -24.00
CA PRO A 129 3.21 4.08 -24.70
C PRO A 129 3.63 5.56 -24.71
N PHE A 130 4.51 5.94 -23.78
CA PHE A 130 5.01 7.30 -23.64
C PHE A 130 6.40 7.51 -24.23
N GLY A 131 7.06 6.48 -24.76
CA GLY A 131 8.47 6.54 -25.16
C GLY A 131 9.41 6.59 -23.93
N SER A 132 10.59 7.19 -24.09
CA SER A 132 11.58 7.30 -23.00
C SER A 132 11.13 8.27 -21.91
N LEU A 133 11.10 7.79 -20.66
CA LEU A 133 10.79 8.59 -19.47
C LEU A 133 11.92 9.57 -19.09
N ASP A 134 13.10 9.41 -19.69
CA ASP A 134 14.23 10.35 -19.58
C ASP A 134 14.11 11.53 -20.55
N SER A 135 13.10 11.52 -21.43
CA SER A 135 12.80 12.65 -22.30
C SER A 135 11.72 13.52 -21.70
N TRP A 136 11.82 14.84 -21.92
CA TRP A 136 10.75 15.80 -21.59
C TRP A 136 9.39 15.33 -22.10
N SER A 137 9.32 14.93 -23.37
CA SER A 137 8.08 14.52 -24.01
C SER A 137 7.48 13.23 -23.42
N GLY A 138 8.31 12.26 -23.04
CA GLY A 138 7.82 11.00 -22.48
C GLY A 138 7.37 11.16 -21.03
N ARG A 139 8.12 11.94 -20.25
CA ARG A 139 7.70 12.33 -18.90
C ARG A 139 6.38 13.10 -18.93
N GLU A 140 6.27 14.11 -19.79
CA GLU A 140 5.05 14.93 -19.91
C GLU A 140 3.83 14.11 -20.31
N ARG A 141 3.95 13.21 -21.31
CA ARG A 141 2.85 12.33 -21.71
C ARG A 141 2.40 11.40 -20.58
N LEU A 142 3.34 10.88 -19.79
CA LEU A 142 3.01 10.04 -18.63
C LEU A 142 2.30 10.85 -17.55
N GLU A 143 2.81 12.04 -17.20
CA GLU A 143 2.18 12.91 -16.19
C GLU A 143 0.80 13.42 -16.64
N GLN A 144 0.61 13.69 -17.93
CA GLN A 144 -0.70 13.98 -18.52
C GLN A 144 -1.66 12.78 -18.41
N TRP A 145 -1.19 11.57 -18.68
CA TRP A 145 -1.99 10.35 -18.50
C TRP A 145 -2.34 10.12 -17.03
N LEU A 146 -1.42 10.37 -16.10
CA LEU A 146 -1.71 10.30 -14.66
C LEU A 146 -2.71 11.35 -14.18
N GLY A 147 -2.81 12.50 -14.86
CA GLY A 147 -3.63 13.61 -14.41
C GLY A 147 -3.17 14.14 -13.04
N THR A 148 -3.95 13.88 -11.99
CA THR A 148 -3.61 14.31 -10.61
C THR A 148 -2.95 13.24 -9.77
N ASP A 149 -2.88 12.02 -10.28
CA ASP A 149 -2.35 10.85 -9.58
C ASP A 149 -0.83 10.91 -9.51
N LYS A 150 -0.24 10.15 -8.60
CA LYS A 150 1.21 10.11 -8.42
C LYS A 150 1.75 8.71 -8.65
N MET A 151 2.97 8.64 -9.16
CA MET A 151 3.66 7.37 -9.39
C MET A 151 5.11 7.49 -8.99
N VAL A 152 5.63 6.44 -8.37
CA VAL A 152 7.07 6.26 -8.14
C VAL A 152 7.51 5.01 -8.87
N LEU A 153 8.60 5.11 -9.62
CA LEU A 153 9.25 4.00 -10.32
C LEU A 153 10.68 3.86 -9.79
N LEU A 154 11.08 2.65 -9.42
CA LEU A 154 12.47 2.29 -9.11
C LEU A 154 12.99 1.34 -10.18
N THR A 155 14.25 1.48 -10.56
CA THR A 155 14.83 0.63 -11.59
C THR A 155 16.34 0.46 -11.46
N VAL A 156 16.82 -0.73 -11.80
CA VAL A 156 18.24 -1.05 -12.05
C VAL A 156 18.50 -1.28 -13.55
N ASP A 157 17.49 -1.13 -14.40
CA ASP A 157 17.65 -1.34 -15.85
C ASP A 157 18.49 -0.19 -16.44
N PRO A 158 19.66 -0.49 -17.06
CA PRO A 158 20.54 0.53 -17.63
C PRO A 158 19.93 1.29 -18.81
N ALA A 159 18.76 0.89 -19.32
CA ALA A 159 17.98 1.67 -20.27
C ALA A 159 17.42 2.98 -19.68
N TYR A 160 17.36 3.11 -18.35
CA TYR A 160 16.93 4.30 -17.62
C TYR A 160 18.14 5.08 -17.11
N ARG A 161 18.09 6.42 -17.21
CA ARG A 161 19.18 7.29 -16.75
C ARG A 161 19.26 7.41 -15.23
N HIS A 162 18.16 7.22 -14.53
CA HIS A 162 18.05 7.42 -13.09
C HIS A 162 17.55 6.15 -12.39
N PRO A 163 18.01 5.86 -11.16
CA PRO A 163 17.56 4.68 -10.41
C PRO A 163 16.13 4.82 -9.86
N ALA A 164 15.57 6.03 -9.92
CA ALA A 164 14.24 6.35 -9.44
C ALA A 164 13.62 7.54 -10.18
N TYR A 165 12.30 7.52 -10.31
CA TYR A 165 11.48 8.59 -10.88
C TYR A 165 10.25 8.83 -10.00
N ILE A 166 9.95 10.09 -9.69
CA ILE A 166 8.70 10.52 -9.07
C ILE A 166 7.94 11.34 -10.10
N PHE A 167 6.72 10.92 -10.44
CA PHE A 167 5.83 11.60 -11.38
C PHE A 167 4.73 12.33 -10.63
N ASN A 168 4.41 13.55 -11.07
CA ASN A 168 3.55 14.49 -10.35
C ASN A 168 4.05 14.77 -8.92
N GLU A 169 5.37 14.87 -8.75
CA GLU A 169 6.04 15.13 -7.47
C GLU A 169 5.49 16.37 -6.74
N HIS A 170 5.17 17.44 -7.48
CA HIS A 170 4.60 18.69 -6.98
C HIS A 170 3.22 18.55 -6.33
N ARG A 171 2.56 17.39 -6.46
CA ARG A 171 1.27 17.07 -5.82
C ARG A 171 1.41 16.27 -4.53
N GLY A 172 2.64 15.96 -4.13
CA GLY A 172 2.99 15.53 -2.79
C GLY A 172 3.90 16.57 -2.13
N HIS A 173 4.58 16.17 -1.08
CA HIS A 173 5.47 17.06 -0.34
C HIS A 173 6.65 16.31 0.26
N TRP A 174 7.76 17.04 0.42
CA TRP A 174 8.96 16.53 1.08
C TRP A 174 8.94 16.86 2.56
N ASN A 175 9.30 15.89 3.38
CA ASN A 175 9.59 16.07 4.80
C ASN A 175 10.80 15.18 5.17
N GLU A 176 11.86 15.81 5.73
CA GLU A 176 13.07 15.12 6.21
C GLU A 176 13.70 14.13 5.20
N GLY A 177 13.72 14.49 3.91
CA GLY A 177 14.32 13.66 2.86
C GLY A 177 13.45 12.50 2.38
N SER A 178 12.23 12.35 2.91
CA SER A 178 11.18 11.50 2.36
C SER A 178 10.12 12.34 1.64
N TRP A 179 9.63 11.85 0.52
CA TRP A 179 8.50 12.45 -0.20
C TRP A 179 7.24 11.64 0.09
N TYR A 180 6.15 12.32 0.42
CA TYR A 180 4.84 11.74 0.70
C TYR A 180 3.84 12.19 -0.35
N SER A 181 3.06 11.25 -0.87
CA SER A 181 2.09 11.54 -1.94
C SER A 181 0.81 12.26 -1.49
N ASN A 182 0.54 12.30 -0.18
CA ASN A 182 -0.53 13.08 0.47
C ASN A 182 -0.31 13.14 2.01
N ASP A 183 -1.21 13.82 2.71
CA ASP A 183 -1.13 14.07 4.16
C ASP A 183 -1.82 13.00 5.04
N SER A 184 -2.21 11.85 4.49
CA SER A 184 -2.97 10.85 5.28
C SER A 184 -2.21 10.31 6.50
N TYR A 185 -0.88 10.34 6.48
CA TYR A 185 -0.05 9.99 7.63
C TYR A 185 -0.11 11.02 8.76
N LEU A 186 -0.38 12.30 8.47
CA LEU A 186 -0.55 13.33 9.48
C LEU A 186 -1.90 13.22 10.17
N LEU A 187 -2.94 12.85 9.41
CA LEU A 187 -4.30 12.68 9.90
C LEU A 187 -4.37 11.57 10.95
N ALA A 188 -3.78 10.41 10.69
CA ALA A 188 -3.69 9.32 11.67
C ALA A 188 -2.88 9.71 12.92
N ALA A 189 -1.77 10.45 12.76
CA ALA A 189 -0.95 10.89 13.88
C ALA A 189 -1.63 11.97 14.75
N THR A 190 -2.48 12.82 14.15
CA THR A 190 -3.12 13.95 14.84
C THR A 190 -4.45 13.55 15.49
N TYR A 191 -5.22 12.67 14.86
CA TYR A 191 -6.57 12.34 15.28
C TYR A 191 -6.74 10.94 15.87
N GLY A 192 -5.66 10.14 15.94
CA GLY A 192 -5.71 8.78 16.51
C GLY A 192 -6.93 8.01 16.01
N TYR A 193 -7.14 8.00 14.68
CA TYR A 193 -8.43 7.68 14.06
C TYR A 193 -9.12 6.52 14.75
N LEU A 194 -10.20 6.87 15.44
CA LEU A 194 -11.26 5.99 15.89
C LEU A 194 -11.83 5.29 14.65
N TRP A 195 -11.94 3.97 14.74
CA TRP A 195 -12.34 3.08 13.67
C TRP A 195 -13.81 3.32 13.26
N GLU A 196 -14.06 4.27 12.36
CA GLU A 196 -15.44 4.54 11.88
C GLU A 196 -16.06 3.36 11.10
N PHE A 197 -15.29 2.33 10.73
CA PHE A 197 -15.77 1.18 9.98
C PHE A 197 -15.10 -0.11 10.47
N CYS A 198 -15.87 -1.19 10.50
CA CYS A 198 -15.38 -2.52 10.84
C CYS A 198 -14.47 -3.09 9.73
N ASP A 199 -13.27 -3.54 10.09
CA ASP A 199 -12.31 -4.15 9.16
C ASP A 199 -12.81 -5.42 8.46
N TYR A 200 -13.72 -6.15 9.09
CA TYR A 200 -14.23 -7.41 8.57
C TYR A 200 -15.43 -7.23 7.64
N CYS A 201 -16.50 -6.59 8.11
CA CYS A 201 -17.73 -6.44 7.33
C CYS A 201 -17.82 -5.11 6.57
N GLY A 202 -16.98 -4.12 6.89
CA GLY A 202 -17.00 -2.80 6.25
C GLY A 202 -18.18 -1.91 6.66
N GLU A 203 -19.00 -2.35 7.62
CA GLU A 203 -20.09 -1.54 8.16
C GLU A 203 -19.54 -0.43 9.06
N PRO A 204 -20.21 0.73 9.12
CA PRO A 204 -19.85 1.77 10.07
C PRO A 204 -19.87 1.21 11.49
N ASP A 205 -18.80 1.42 12.24
CA ASP A 205 -18.69 0.91 13.60
C ASP A 205 -18.62 2.07 14.59
N ASP A 206 -19.58 2.07 15.52
CA ASP A 206 -19.60 3.03 16.61
C ASP A 206 -18.82 2.42 17.78
N ASN A 207 -17.54 2.77 17.87
CA ASN A 207 -16.60 2.23 18.85
C ASN A 207 -16.92 2.60 20.32
N ASP A 208 -17.98 3.37 20.59
CA ASP A 208 -18.41 3.72 21.95
C ASP A 208 -18.83 2.48 22.79
N LEU A 209 -19.05 1.32 22.15
CA LEU A 209 -19.52 0.09 22.80
C LEU A 209 -18.44 -0.96 23.08
N GLY A 210 -17.17 -0.69 22.74
CA GLY A 210 -16.04 -1.60 22.94
C GLY A 210 -15.45 -2.16 21.64
N PRO A 211 -14.51 -3.13 21.70
CA PRO A 211 -13.68 -3.52 20.56
C PRO A 211 -14.38 -4.42 19.53
N HIS A 212 -15.67 -4.69 19.67
CA HIS A 212 -16.42 -5.58 18.80
C HIS A 212 -17.35 -4.80 17.90
N CYS A 213 -17.32 -5.14 16.61
CA CYS A 213 -18.24 -4.57 15.66
C CYS A 213 -19.68 -4.86 16.04
N SER A 214 -20.45 -3.78 16.19
CA SER A 214 -21.87 -3.86 16.52
C SER A 214 -22.70 -4.61 15.46
N TYR A 215 -22.22 -4.69 14.22
CA TYR A 215 -22.91 -5.36 13.12
C TYR A 215 -22.52 -6.84 12.95
N CYS A 216 -21.23 -7.16 12.87
CA CYS A 216 -20.75 -8.52 12.59
C CYS A 216 -20.06 -9.21 13.77
N GLY A 217 -19.86 -8.51 14.88
CA GLY A 217 -19.19 -9.03 16.06
C GLY A 217 -17.68 -9.25 15.92
N TYR A 218 -17.07 -8.84 14.79
CA TYR A 218 -15.62 -8.89 14.62
C TYR A 218 -14.92 -8.05 15.69
N CYS A 219 -13.93 -8.65 16.34
CA CYS A 219 -13.12 -7.96 17.35
C CYS A 219 -11.93 -7.26 16.69
N ALA A 220 -11.88 -5.93 16.78
CA ALA A 220 -10.75 -5.14 16.28
C ALA A 220 -9.47 -5.35 17.10
N GLU A 221 -9.57 -5.75 18.37
CA GLU A 221 -8.40 -5.98 19.23
C GLU A 221 -7.66 -7.29 18.93
N CYS A 222 -8.39 -8.41 18.80
CA CYS A 222 -7.78 -9.71 18.52
C CYS A 222 -7.90 -10.16 17.06
N ALA A 223 -8.53 -9.34 16.20
CA ALA A 223 -8.76 -9.61 14.78
C ALA A 223 -9.47 -10.93 14.48
N ARG A 224 -10.48 -11.29 15.29
CA ARG A 224 -11.25 -12.53 15.14
C ARG A 224 -12.73 -12.23 14.87
N PRO A 225 -13.38 -12.98 13.95
CA PRO A 225 -14.82 -12.89 13.78
C PRO A 225 -15.52 -13.48 15.01
N PHE A 226 -16.71 -12.97 15.30
CA PHE A 226 -17.58 -13.60 16.29
C PHE A 226 -17.90 -15.06 15.89
N PRO A 227 -17.94 -16.01 16.85
CA PRO A 227 -17.79 -15.83 18.30
C PRO A 227 -16.34 -16.00 18.83
N ALA A 228 -15.34 -16.12 17.97
CA ALA A 228 -13.99 -16.57 18.31
C ALA A 228 -13.07 -15.49 18.93
N CYS A 229 -13.61 -14.58 19.73
CA CYS A 229 -12.80 -13.54 20.39
C CYS A 229 -11.95 -14.15 21.51
N VAL A 230 -10.68 -13.75 21.59
CA VAL A 230 -9.70 -14.23 22.59
C VAL A 230 -9.13 -13.08 23.44
N CYS A 231 -9.83 -11.95 23.53
CA CYS A 231 -9.37 -10.82 24.34
C CYS A 231 -9.42 -11.17 25.84
N PRO A 232 -8.45 -10.74 26.65
CA PRO A 232 -8.36 -11.11 28.07
C PRO A 232 -9.63 -10.82 28.89
N ASP A 233 -10.33 -9.72 28.59
CA ASP A 233 -11.56 -9.33 29.28
C ASP A 233 -12.77 -10.23 28.97
N LEU A 234 -12.65 -11.06 27.92
CA LEU A 234 -13.64 -12.05 27.50
C LEU A 234 -13.08 -13.48 27.54
N ASP A 235 -11.86 -13.67 28.06
CA ASP A 235 -11.22 -14.98 28.20
C ASP A 235 -12.08 -15.89 29.09
N GLY A 236 -12.39 -17.09 28.59
CA GLY A 236 -13.31 -18.04 29.24
C GLY A 236 -14.81 -17.71 29.12
N THR A 237 -15.21 -16.72 28.31
CA THR A 237 -16.62 -16.42 28.02
C THR A 237 -17.11 -17.00 26.68
N ASP A 238 -16.40 -18.02 26.15
CA ASP A 238 -16.63 -18.63 24.83
C ASP A 238 -18.11 -18.74 24.50
N ARG A 239 -18.59 -17.78 23.69
CA ARG A 239 -19.97 -17.76 23.27
C ARG A 239 -20.14 -18.89 22.28
N TYR A 240 -21.14 -19.72 22.51
CA TYR A 240 -21.46 -20.86 21.66
C TYR A 240 -20.41 -21.99 21.63
N ALA A 241 -19.54 -22.11 22.66
CA ALA A 241 -18.59 -23.23 22.76
C ALA A 241 -19.23 -24.60 22.50
N ASP A 242 -20.43 -24.84 23.05
CA ASP A 242 -21.18 -26.09 22.90
C ASP A 242 -21.91 -26.24 21.54
N LEU A 243 -21.91 -25.21 20.71
CA LEU A 243 -22.64 -25.17 19.43
C LEU A 243 -21.71 -25.04 18.20
N LEU A 244 -20.41 -24.81 18.40
CA LEU A 244 -19.42 -24.70 17.30
C LEU A 244 -19.36 -25.98 16.45
N ASP A 245 -19.55 -27.14 17.08
CA ASP A 245 -19.57 -28.45 16.40
C ASP A 245 -20.85 -28.72 15.58
N LEU A 246 -21.83 -27.81 15.63
CA LEU A 246 -23.12 -27.91 14.94
C LEU A 246 -23.23 -26.99 13.72
N GLU A 247 -22.18 -26.26 13.36
CA GLU A 247 -22.19 -25.41 12.17
C GLU A 247 -22.26 -26.26 10.89
N TYR A 248 -23.22 -25.93 10.01
CA TYR A 248 -23.37 -26.59 8.72
C TYR A 248 -22.18 -26.23 7.82
N THR A 249 -21.42 -27.25 7.39
CA THR A 249 -20.38 -27.15 6.35
C THR A 249 -20.93 -26.68 5.01
#